data_AF-A0A838EEQ9-F1
#
_entry.id   AF-A0A838EEQ9-F1
#
_cell.length_a   1.000
_cell.length_b   1.000
_cell.length_c   1.000
_cell.angle_alpha   90.00
_cell.angle_beta   90.00
_cell.angle_gamma   90.00
#
_symmetry.space_group_name_H-M   'P 1'
#
loop_
_entity.id
_entity.type
_entity.pdbx_description
1 polymer ?
#
loop_
_entity_poly.entity_id
_entity_poly.type
_entity_poly.pdbx_seq_one_letter_code
_entity_poly.pdbx_strand_id
1 'polypeptide(L)'
;MTNEIRLPQRRNSEQERGRQAWENIREIQHHHNDTLEKEYRSLTRRLNAMIQVNGLGQTLGYLKAKGKNDSNKAQYLLLKHLTEWMRIPHHFATENRDVMCQGHDGLLRWITDEGTDSTDYRRATTECLAFGAWLRRFAEGELKEPDREEQQL
;
A
#
# COMPACT_ATOMS: atom_id res chain seq x y z
N MET A 1 9.76 -21.02 35.21
CA MET A 1 9.24 -19.72 34.75
C MET A 1 10.00 -19.35 33.50
N THR A 2 9.37 -19.56 32.34
CA THR A 2 9.96 -19.31 31.02
C THR A 2 10.16 -17.81 30.81
N ASN A 3 11.40 -17.44 30.50
CA ASN A 3 11.80 -16.07 30.22
C ASN A 3 11.32 -15.75 28.79
N GLU A 4 10.20 -15.03 28.66
CA GLU A 4 9.73 -14.54 27.37
C GLU A 4 10.72 -13.50 26.85
N ILE A 5 11.55 -13.90 25.89
CA ILE A 5 12.43 -13.01 25.15
C ILE A 5 11.53 -12.06 24.35
N ARG A 6 11.27 -10.86 24.88
CA ARG A 6 10.68 -9.76 24.12
C ARG A 6 11.69 -9.33 23.06
N LEU A 7 11.59 -9.92 21.87
CA LEU A 7 12.28 -9.42 20.69
C LEU A 7 11.85 -7.96 20.46
N PRO A 8 12.76 -7.05 20.08
CA PRO A 8 12.42 -5.65 19.89
C PRO A 8 11.37 -5.53 18.77
N GLN A 9 10.16 -5.07 19.11
CA GLN A 9 8.99 -4.97 18.21
C GLN A 9 9.30 -4.31 16.86
N ARG A 10 10.24 -3.37 16.81
CA ARG A 10 10.69 -2.69 15.58
C ARG A 10 11.39 -3.60 14.57
N ARG A 11 12.10 -4.65 15.01
CA ARG A 11 12.76 -5.60 14.09
C ARG A 11 11.74 -6.43 13.30
N ASN A 12 10.58 -6.69 13.89
CA ASN A 12 9.52 -7.47 13.26
C ASN A 12 8.78 -6.65 12.18
N SER A 13 8.48 -5.37 12.44
CA SER A 13 7.66 -4.56 11.52
C SER A 13 8.32 -4.26 10.18
N GLU A 14 9.64 -4.03 10.12
CA GLU A 14 10.34 -3.78 8.84
C GLU A 14 10.45 -5.07 8.00
N GLN A 15 10.64 -6.22 8.65
CA GLN A 15 10.67 -7.51 7.97
C GLN A 15 9.29 -7.88 7.42
N GLU A 16 8.22 -7.62 8.18
CA GLU A 16 6.83 -7.80 7.72
C GLU A 16 6.50 -6.90 6.52
N ARG A 17 6.85 -5.61 6.58
CA ARG A 17 6.69 -4.66 5.45
C ARG A 17 7.42 -5.17 4.22
N GLY A 18 8.68 -5.57 4.38
CA GLY A 18 9.50 -6.11 3.31
C GLY A 18 8.88 -7.36 2.71
N ARG A 19 8.44 -8.31 3.54
CA ARG A 19 7.83 -9.57 3.09
C ARG A 19 6.56 -9.34 2.29
N GLN A 20 5.60 -8.56 2.81
CA GLN A 20 4.35 -8.34 2.10
C GLN A 20 4.56 -7.47 0.84
N ALA A 21 5.45 -6.47 0.89
CA ALA A 21 5.77 -5.69 -0.29
C ALA A 21 6.36 -6.58 -1.39
N TRP A 22 7.26 -7.51 -1.04
CA TRP A 22 7.79 -8.49 -1.98
C TRP A 22 6.71 -9.38 -2.59
N GLU A 23 5.83 -9.94 -1.77
CA GLU A 23 4.67 -10.75 -2.22
C GLU A 23 3.79 -9.97 -3.21
N ASN A 24 3.50 -8.70 -2.91
CA ASN A 24 2.71 -7.83 -3.76
C ASN A 24 3.41 -7.52 -5.10
N ILE A 25 4.73 -7.34 -5.13
CA ILE A 25 5.46 -7.15 -6.39
C ILE A 25 5.44 -8.41 -7.24
N ARG A 26 5.56 -9.59 -6.63
CA ARG A 26 5.42 -10.87 -7.33
C ARG A 26 4.02 -11.09 -7.88
N GLU A 27 2.97 -10.66 -7.16
CA GLU A 27 1.61 -10.64 -7.69
C GLU A 27 1.56 -9.85 -9.01
N ILE A 28 2.14 -8.65 -9.06
CA ILE A 28 2.20 -7.83 -10.28
C ILE A 28 2.92 -8.56 -11.43
N GLN A 29 4.08 -9.19 -11.16
CA GLN A 29 4.83 -9.93 -12.19
C GLN A 29 4.05 -11.14 -12.75
N HIS A 30 3.26 -11.82 -11.91
CA HIS A 30 2.45 -12.97 -12.34
C HIS A 30 1.31 -12.60 -13.29
N HIS A 31 0.95 -11.32 -13.43
CA HIS A 31 0.03 -10.88 -14.48
C HIS A 31 0.65 -10.96 -15.88
N HIS A 32 1.98 -11.12 -16.00
CA HIS A 32 2.70 -11.17 -17.27
C HIS A 32 2.32 -10.02 -18.22
N ASN A 33 2.22 -8.81 -17.67
CA ASN A 33 1.73 -7.63 -18.37
C ASN A 33 2.67 -6.44 -18.15
N ASP A 34 3.46 -6.14 -19.18
CA ASP A 34 4.45 -5.07 -19.17
C ASP A 34 3.85 -3.69 -18.87
N THR A 35 2.67 -3.40 -19.42
CA THR A 35 1.98 -2.14 -19.17
C THR A 35 1.60 -2.01 -17.70
N LEU A 36 1.06 -3.09 -17.12
CA LEU A 36 0.72 -3.12 -15.70
C LEU A 36 1.95 -2.93 -14.82
N GLU A 37 3.05 -3.63 -15.11
CA GLU A 37 4.32 -3.49 -14.39
C GLU A 37 4.84 -2.04 -14.41
N LYS A 38 4.89 -1.44 -15.60
CA LYS A 38 5.35 -0.05 -15.83
C LYS A 38 4.47 0.96 -15.08
N GLU A 39 3.15 0.79 -15.16
CA GLU A 39 2.19 1.66 -14.47
C GLU A 39 2.29 1.53 -12.95
N TYR A 40 2.38 0.31 -12.44
CA TYR A 40 2.49 0.04 -11.00
C TYR A 40 3.82 0.56 -10.44
N ARG A 41 4.95 0.35 -11.14
CA ARG A 41 6.25 0.96 -10.81
C ARG A 41 6.15 2.48 -10.75
N SER A 42 5.55 3.10 -11.76
CA SER A 42 5.38 4.55 -11.80
C SER A 42 4.48 5.08 -10.68
N LEU A 43 3.47 4.30 -10.27
CA LEU A 43 2.53 4.67 -9.23
C LEU A 43 3.14 4.56 -7.82
N THR A 44 3.89 3.49 -7.53
CA THR A 44 4.60 3.32 -6.25
C THR A 44 5.65 4.40 -6.02
N ARG A 45 6.35 4.85 -7.08
CA ARG A 45 7.30 5.97 -7.02
C ARG A 45 6.69 7.28 -6.54
N ARG A 46 5.43 7.54 -6.90
CA ARG A 46 4.71 8.78 -6.52
C ARG A 46 3.82 8.63 -5.30
N LEU A 47 3.59 7.42 -4.80
CA LEU A 47 2.66 7.14 -3.70
C LEU A 47 2.94 8.00 -2.46
N ASN A 48 4.18 7.96 -1.94
CA ASN A 48 4.51 8.68 -0.71
C ASN A 48 4.36 10.19 -0.89
N ALA A 49 4.72 10.73 -2.05
CA ALA A 49 4.52 12.14 -2.36
C ALA A 49 3.02 12.51 -2.40
N MET A 50 2.17 11.67 -3.00
CA MET A 50 0.72 11.90 -3.00
C MET A 50 0.16 11.91 -1.58
N ILE A 51 0.58 10.98 -0.71
CA ILE A 51 0.12 10.92 0.68
C ILE A 51 0.59 12.17 1.45
N GLN A 52 1.83 12.60 1.27
CA GLN A 52 2.38 13.77 1.97
C GLN A 52 1.71 15.08 1.56
N VAL A 53 1.39 15.25 0.27
CA VAL A 53 0.81 16.49 -0.27
C VAL A 53 -0.69 16.55 -0.08
N ASN A 54 -1.41 15.46 -0.38
CA ASN A 54 -2.87 15.42 -0.43
C ASN A 54 -3.50 14.73 0.79
N GLY A 55 -2.70 14.07 1.62
CA GLY A 55 -3.18 13.20 2.69
C GLY A 55 -3.53 11.79 2.21
N LEU A 56 -3.65 10.87 3.17
CA LEU A 56 -3.97 9.47 2.90
C LEU A 56 -5.33 9.33 2.22
N GLY A 57 -6.36 10.01 2.73
CA GLY A 57 -7.72 9.83 2.24
C GLY A 57 -7.96 10.26 0.81
N GLN A 58 -7.42 11.41 0.41
CA GLN A 58 -7.51 11.85 -0.98
C GLN A 58 -6.73 10.91 -1.91
N THR A 59 -5.58 10.41 -1.47
CA THR A 59 -4.79 9.43 -2.23
C THR A 59 -5.57 8.14 -2.45
N LEU A 60 -6.18 7.57 -1.42
CA LEU A 60 -7.00 6.36 -1.56
C LEU A 60 -8.23 6.59 -2.44
N GLY A 61 -8.89 7.75 -2.32
CA GLY A 61 -10.00 8.15 -3.20
C GLY A 61 -9.59 8.25 -4.67
N TYR A 62 -8.41 8.84 -4.94
CA TYR A 62 -7.83 8.88 -6.28
C TYR A 62 -7.59 7.48 -6.84
N LEU A 63 -6.99 6.58 -6.05
CA LEU A 63 -6.71 5.21 -6.46
C LEU A 63 -8.00 4.47 -6.82
N LYS A 64 -9.05 4.59 -5.98
CA LYS A 64 -10.37 4.01 -6.24
C LYS A 64 -10.97 4.55 -7.54
N ALA A 65 -10.97 5.87 -7.72
CA ALA A 65 -11.55 6.52 -8.89
C ALA A 65 -10.86 6.12 -10.21
N LYS A 66 -9.52 5.99 -10.20
CA LYS A 66 -8.74 5.59 -11.39
C LYS A 66 -8.74 4.08 -11.63
N GLY A 67 -8.79 3.28 -10.57
CA GLY A 67 -8.87 1.82 -10.64
C GLY A 67 -10.19 1.33 -11.25
N LYS A 68 -11.29 2.09 -11.12
CA LYS A 68 -12.61 1.75 -11.72
C LYS A 68 -13.08 0.31 -11.43
N ASN A 69 -12.74 -0.23 -10.25
CA ASN A 69 -13.00 -1.63 -9.86
C ASN A 69 -12.43 -2.69 -10.83
N ASP A 70 -11.43 -2.34 -11.62
CA ASP A 70 -10.78 -3.24 -12.57
C ASP A 70 -9.51 -3.83 -11.95
N SER A 71 -9.53 -5.13 -11.67
CA SER A 71 -8.42 -5.84 -11.03
C SER A 71 -7.16 -5.94 -11.89
N ASN A 72 -7.22 -5.54 -13.16
CA ASN A 72 -6.05 -5.48 -14.04
C ASN A 72 -5.39 -4.09 -14.07
N LYS A 73 -5.86 -3.13 -13.25
CA LYS A 73 -5.28 -1.78 -13.18
C LYS A 73 -4.35 -1.60 -12.00
N ALA A 74 -3.24 -0.91 -12.25
CA ALA A 74 -2.24 -0.59 -11.23
C ALA A 74 -2.85 0.15 -10.02
N GLN A 75 -3.80 1.06 -10.23
CA GLN A 75 -4.43 1.82 -9.14
C GLN A 75 -5.34 0.96 -8.27
N TYR A 76 -6.05 0.00 -8.88
CA TYR A 76 -6.84 -0.97 -8.14
C TYR A 76 -5.93 -1.84 -7.28
N LEU A 77 -4.88 -2.42 -7.88
CA LEU A 77 -3.96 -3.31 -7.20
C LEU A 77 -3.20 -2.59 -6.08
N LEU A 78 -2.80 -1.33 -6.29
CA LEU A 78 -2.16 -0.57 -5.22
C LEU A 78 -3.12 -0.28 -4.06
N LEU A 79 -4.38 0.06 -4.34
CA LEU A 79 -5.39 0.23 -3.29
C LEU A 79 -5.64 -1.08 -2.53
N LYS A 80 -5.77 -2.20 -3.25
CA LYS A 80 -5.85 -3.55 -2.67
C LYS A 80 -4.67 -3.81 -1.74
N HIS A 81 -3.44 -3.61 -2.22
CA HIS A 81 -2.21 -3.87 -1.47
C HIS A 81 -2.08 -3.00 -0.21
N LEU A 82 -2.49 -1.73 -0.26
CA LEU A 82 -2.54 -0.86 0.91
C LEU A 82 -3.58 -1.33 1.92
N THR A 83 -4.77 -1.72 1.44
CA THR A 83 -5.83 -2.28 2.28
C THR A 83 -5.39 -3.57 2.94
N GLU A 84 -4.76 -4.48 2.19
CA GLU A 84 -4.25 -5.76 2.69
C GLU A 84 -3.11 -5.60 3.69
N TRP A 85 -2.18 -4.67 3.45
CA TRP A 85 -1.13 -4.35 4.42
C TRP A 85 -1.73 -3.93 5.75
N MET A 86 -2.68 -3.00 5.70
CA MET A 86 -3.28 -2.48 6.90
C MET A 86 -4.08 -3.55 7.67
N ARG A 87 -4.63 -4.58 7.01
CA ARG A 87 -5.39 -5.66 7.67
C ARG A 87 -4.56 -6.52 8.63
N ILE A 88 -3.22 -6.47 8.59
CA ILE A 88 -2.39 -7.28 9.48
C ILE A 88 -2.75 -6.95 10.95
N PRO A 89 -3.04 -7.97 11.78
CA PRO A 89 -3.29 -7.78 13.21
C PRO A 89 -2.19 -6.94 13.83
N HIS A 90 -2.56 -6.06 14.76
CA HIS A 90 -1.68 -5.08 15.43
C HIS A 90 -1.44 -3.75 14.71
N HIS A 91 -1.88 -3.51 13.47
CA HIS A 91 -1.83 -2.16 12.89
C HIS A 91 -2.90 -1.19 13.40
N PHE A 92 -3.92 -1.70 14.12
CA PHE A 92 -5.06 -0.90 14.57
C PHE A 92 -5.42 -1.16 16.04
N ALA A 93 -6.03 -0.15 16.66
CA ALA A 93 -6.65 -0.24 17.98
C ALA A 93 -8.19 -0.13 17.92
N THR A 94 -8.77 0.11 16.75
CA THR A 94 -10.17 0.55 16.58
C THR A 94 -11.19 -0.59 16.50
N GLU A 95 -12.39 -0.33 17.02
CA GLU A 95 -13.52 -1.28 17.07
C GLU A 95 -14.17 -1.53 15.70
N ASN A 96 -14.08 -0.57 14.76
CA ASN A 96 -14.64 -0.64 13.40
C ASN A 96 -13.74 -1.39 12.38
N ARG A 97 -12.80 -2.22 12.85
CA ARG A 97 -11.84 -2.95 11.99
C ARG A 97 -12.51 -3.79 10.90
N ASP A 98 -13.73 -4.27 11.13
CA ASP A 98 -14.43 -5.14 10.18
C ASP A 98 -14.82 -4.42 8.88
N VAL A 99 -14.88 -3.07 8.89
CA VAL A 99 -15.05 -2.24 7.69
C VAL A 99 -13.94 -2.53 6.68
N MET A 100 -12.72 -2.80 7.16
CA MET A 100 -11.59 -3.10 6.30
C MET A 100 -11.67 -4.46 5.60
N CYS A 101 -12.40 -5.42 6.16
CA CYS A 101 -12.54 -6.76 5.58
C CYS A 101 -13.41 -6.77 4.31
N GLN A 102 -14.05 -5.66 4.00
CA GLN A 102 -14.92 -5.52 2.85
C GLN A 102 -14.10 -5.03 1.64
N GLY A 103 -13.86 -5.92 0.66
CA GLY A 103 -13.33 -5.55 -0.66
C GLY A 103 -11.91 -4.93 -0.69
N HIS A 104 -11.48 -4.48 -1.86
CA HIS A 104 -10.14 -3.91 -2.07
C HIS A 104 -9.98 -2.49 -1.50
N ASP A 105 -11.10 -1.79 -1.28
CA ASP A 105 -11.16 -0.39 -0.84
C ASP A 105 -11.49 -0.24 0.65
N GLY A 106 -11.40 -1.34 1.42
CA GLY A 106 -11.75 -1.37 2.84
C GLY A 106 -10.99 -0.32 3.66
N LEU A 107 -9.72 -0.03 3.34
CA LEU A 107 -8.97 1.03 4.02
C LEU A 107 -9.58 2.40 3.79
N LEU A 108 -10.01 2.71 2.56
CA LEU A 108 -10.67 3.99 2.24
C LEU A 108 -11.95 4.15 3.06
N ARG A 109 -12.77 3.10 3.14
CA ARG A 109 -14.00 3.15 3.92
C ARG A 109 -13.73 3.33 5.40
N TRP A 110 -12.74 2.61 5.92
CA TRP A 110 -12.33 2.70 7.31
C TRP A 110 -11.84 4.11 7.67
N ILE A 111 -10.98 4.75 6.87
CA ILE A 111 -10.51 6.11 7.19
C ILE A 111 -11.60 7.20 7.11
N THR A 112 -12.72 6.93 6.43
CA THR A 112 -13.86 7.84 6.31
C THR A 112 -14.99 7.50 7.29
N ASP A 113 -14.85 6.41 8.03
CA ASP A 113 -15.84 5.95 8.99
C ASP A 113 -15.86 6.86 10.23
N GLU A 114 -17.05 7.08 10.79
CA GLU A 114 -17.23 7.94 11.97
C GLU A 114 -16.51 7.40 13.22
N GLY A 115 -16.27 6.08 13.28
CA GLY A 115 -15.54 5.43 14.36
C GLY A 115 -14.01 5.59 14.29
N THR A 116 -13.46 6.20 13.24
CA THR A 116 -12.01 6.34 13.06
C THR A 116 -11.51 7.67 13.62
N ASP A 117 -10.72 7.60 14.68
CA ASP A 117 -10.18 8.79 15.33
C ASP A 117 -8.91 9.36 14.64
N SER A 118 -8.51 10.55 15.07
CA SER A 118 -7.33 11.24 14.50
C SER A 118 -6.00 10.52 14.76
N THR A 119 -5.89 9.74 15.84
CA THR A 119 -4.68 9.00 16.19
C THR A 119 -4.51 7.80 15.28
N ASP A 120 -5.58 7.05 15.07
CA ASP A 120 -5.66 5.93 14.15
C ASP A 120 -5.45 6.39 12.70
N TYR A 121 -6.02 7.53 12.31
CA TYR A 121 -5.75 8.13 10.99
C TYR A 121 -4.26 8.46 10.77
N ARG A 122 -3.61 9.09 11.75
CA ARG A 122 -2.17 9.41 11.68
C ARG A 122 -1.31 8.15 11.67
N ARG A 123 -1.71 7.12 12.42
CA ARG A 123 -1.05 5.82 12.44
C ARG A 123 -1.13 5.16 11.06
N ALA A 124 -2.32 5.08 10.47
CA ALA A 124 -2.50 4.55 9.12
C ALA A 124 -1.68 5.33 8.08
N THR A 125 -1.64 6.66 8.18
CA THR A 125 -0.80 7.50 7.31
C THR A 125 0.68 7.13 7.44
N THR A 126 1.19 7.00 8.66
CA THR A 126 2.60 6.64 8.93
C THR A 126 2.93 5.23 8.42
N GLU A 127 2.02 4.28 8.66
CA GLU A 127 2.18 2.89 8.21
C GLU A 127 2.16 2.77 6.68
N CYS A 128 1.23 3.45 6.00
CA CYS A 128 1.18 3.48 4.53
C CYS A 128 2.43 4.13 3.93
N LEU A 129 3.01 5.17 4.55
CA LEU A 129 4.26 5.79 4.08
C LEU A 129 5.45 4.84 4.22
N ALA A 130 5.57 4.14 5.35
CA ALA A 130 6.62 3.17 5.60
C ALA A 130 6.52 1.98 4.64
N PHE A 131 5.32 1.44 4.45
CA PHE A 131 5.06 0.37 3.50
C PHE A 131 5.26 0.82 2.04
N GLY A 132 4.81 2.02 1.70
CA GLY A 132 5.01 2.61 0.36
C GLY A 132 6.49 2.75 -0.01
N ALA A 133 7.37 2.99 0.96
CA ALA A 133 8.81 2.99 0.72
C ALA A 133 9.35 1.61 0.33
N TRP A 134 8.86 0.53 0.95
CA TRP A 134 9.22 -0.84 0.58
C TRP A 134 8.66 -1.24 -0.78
N LEU A 135 7.40 -0.93 -1.07
CA LEU A 135 6.79 -1.15 -2.38
C LEU A 135 7.59 -0.46 -3.50
N ARG A 136 7.96 0.81 -3.29
CA ARG A 136 8.78 1.55 -4.25
C ARG A 136 10.13 0.87 -4.49
N ARG A 137 10.85 0.47 -3.44
CA ARG A 137 12.18 -0.15 -3.58
C ARG A 137 12.12 -1.45 -4.38
N PHE A 138 11.17 -2.33 -4.09
CA PHE A 138 11.04 -3.57 -4.84
C PHE A 138 10.50 -3.35 -6.25
N ALA A 139 9.53 -2.44 -6.43
CA ALA A 139 9.06 -2.08 -7.76
C ALA A 139 10.20 -1.53 -8.65
N GLU A 140 11.10 -0.73 -8.07
CA GLU A 140 12.29 -0.20 -8.75
C GLU A 140 13.31 -1.29 -9.11
N GLY A 141 13.39 -2.39 -8.35
CA GLY A 141 14.29 -3.51 -8.61
C GLY A 141 13.74 -4.57 -9.57
N GLU A 142 12.43 -4.82 -9.53
CA GLU A 142 11.85 -6.05 -10.11
C GLU A 142 10.89 -5.81 -11.29
N LEU A 143 10.29 -4.64 -11.39
CA LEU A 143 9.28 -4.34 -12.42
C LEU A 143 9.89 -3.57 -13.59
N LYS A 144 9.33 -3.76 -14.79
CA LYS A 144 9.79 -3.07 -16.01
C LYS A 144 9.76 -1.55 -15.88
N GLU A 145 10.79 -0.90 -16.43
CA GLU A 145 10.83 0.57 -16.53
C GLU A 145 9.89 1.07 -17.63
N PRO A 146 9.28 2.26 -17.49
CA PRO A 146 8.61 2.92 -18.59
C PRO A 146 9.56 3.05 -19.77
N ASP A 147 9.05 2.93 -20.99
CA ASP A 147 9.86 3.18 -22.18
C ASP A 147 10.38 4.62 -22.08
N ARG A 148 11.69 4.80 -22.20
CA ARG A 148 12.25 6.14 -22.32
C ARG A 148 11.75 6.66 -23.66
N GLU A 149 10.86 7.64 -23.64
CA GLU A 149 10.64 8.46 -24.82
C GLU A 149 12.01 9.07 -25.15
N GLU A 150 12.62 8.62 -26.24
CA GLU A 150 13.75 9.31 -26.85
C GLU A 150 13.28 10.74 -27.06
N GLN A 151 13.80 11.64 -26.24
CA GLN A 151 13.65 13.07 -26.45
C GLN A 151 14.29 13.35 -27.80
N GLN A 152 13.46 13.41 -28.84
CA GLN A 152 13.85 13.87 -30.16
C GLN A 152 14.28 15.33 -29.99
N LEU A 153 15.60 15.50 -29.95
CA LEU A 153 16.31 16.76 -30.12
C LEU A 153 16.33 17.14 -31.60
#